data_AF-A0A0D2C6L2-F1
#
_entry.id   AF-A0A0D2C6L2-F1
#
_cell.length_a   1.000
_cell.length_b   1.000
_cell.length_c   1.000
_cell.angle_alpha   90.00
_cell.angle_beta   90.00
_cell.angle_gamma   90.00
#
_symmetry.space_group_name_H-M   'P 1'
#
loop_
_entity.id
_entity.type
_entity.pdbx_description
1 polymer ?
#
loop_
_entity_poly.entity_id
_entity_poly.type
_entity_poly.pdbx_seq_one_letter_code
_entity_poly.pdbx_strand_id
1 'polypeptide(L)'
;MTDHRRSHQMAQFDRSKCFFCPNTNSCTSIRCNACKALTLPTKEDDQRAIEWHLMAFGSNAPAPCRSPSSFFDKAFESLDGLHNAAIYIGDAKEEVLLIQRPIEGDKGGLEKQFCIGTTQPNGEKRIRTWTFLDGVQGSRRAFFGPVRRILARGTMISGSAVWHLI
;
A
#
# COMPACT_ATOMS: atom_id res chain seq x y z
N MET A 1 -35.59 27.57 -0.12
CA MET A 1 -35.31 26.22 0.42
C MET A 1 -34.31 25.58 -0.54
N THR A 2 -33.02 25.72 -0.24
CA THR A 2 -31.93 25.29 -1.13
C THR A 2 -31.19 24.17 -0.41
N ASP A 3 -31.39 22.95 -0.90
CA ASP A 3 -30.83 21.71 -0.38
C ASP A 3 -29.33 21.66 -0.69
N HIS A 4 -28.50 21.94 0.31
CA HIS A 4 -27.05 21.76 0.24
C HIS A 4 -26.70 20.29 0.50
N ARG A 5 -26.98 19.42 -0.47
CA ARG A 5 -26.27 18.14 -0.59
C ARG A 5 -24.84 18.40 -1.05
N ARG A 6 -23.97 18.80 -0.11
CA ARG A 6 -22.52 18.55 -0.22
C ARG A 6 -22.31 17.05 -0.18
N SER A 7 -22.38 16.40 -1.34
CA SER A 7 -21.77 15.10 -1.54
C SER A 7 -20.29 15.26 -1.19
N HIS A 8 -19.90 14.73 -0.04
CA HIS A 8 -18.50 14.52 0.30
C HIS A 8 -17.92 13.58 -0.76
N GLN A 9 -17.41 14.14 -1.85
CA GLN A 9 -16.42 13.47 -2.69
C GLN A 9 -15.20 13.28 -1.78
N MET A 10 -15.19 12.18 -1.02
CA MET A 10 -13.95 11.61 -0.52
C MET A 10 -13.08 11.48 -1.77
N ALA A 11 -11.95 12.20 -1.82
CA ALA A 11 -11.03 12.15 -2.94
C ALA A 11 -10.73 10.68 -3.21
N GLN A 12 -11.36 10.14 -4.26
CA GLN A 12 -11.33 8.71 -4.53
C GLN A 12 -9.90 8.44 -5.01
N PHE A 13 -9.16 7.66 -4.25
CA PHE A 13 -7.81 7.25 -4.64
C PHE A 13 -7.90 6.60 -6.03
N ASP A 14 -7.21 7.19 -7.00
CA ASP A 14 -7.18 6.68 -8.37
C ASP A 14 -6.32 5.42 -8.42
N ARG A 15 -6.99 4.28 -8.27
CA ARG A 15 -6.39 2.93 -8.25
C ARG A 15 -5.67 2.56 -9.54
N SER A 16 -5.93 3.28 -10.64
CA SER A 16 -5.21 3.05 -11.90
C SER A 16 -3.76 3.57 -11.85
N LYS A 17 -3.44 4.51 -10.94
CA LYS A 17 -2.09 5.05 -10.79
C LYS A 17 -1.17 4.11 -10.03
N CYS A 18 0.08 4.02 -10.48
CA CYS A 18 1.11 3.31 -9.73
C CYS A 18 1.44 4.07 -8.44
N PHE A 19 1.58 3.35 -7.32
CA PHE A 19 2.07 3.94 -6.07
C PHE A 19 3.54 4.38 -6.14
N PHE A 20 4.31 3.83 -7.08
CA PHE A 20 5.76 3.97 -7.10
C PHE A 20 6.28 4.90 -8.20
N CYS A 21 5.50 5.18 -9.24
CA CYS A 21 5.90 6.08 -10.32
C CYS A 21 4.68 6.83 -10.90
N PRO A 22 4.88 7.85 -11.75
CA PRO A 22 3.79 8.66 -12.32
C PRO A 22 2.88 7.93 -13.32
N ASN A 23 3.17 6.67 -13.63
CA ASN A 23 2.49 5.94 -14.69
C ASN A 23 1.08 5.45 -14.29
N THR A 24 0.15 5.52 -15.24
CA THR A 24 -1.18 4.93 -15.16
C THR A 24 -1.19 3.54 -15.80
N ASN A 25 -1.73 2.56 -15.09
CA ASN A 25 -1.72 1.15 -15.50
C ASN A 25 -3.02 0.77 -16.19
N SER A 26 -2.97 -0.33 -16.96
CA SER A 26 -4.21 -0.97 -17.39
C SER A 26 -5.00 -1.42 -16.18
N CYS A 27 -6.33 -1.43 -16.33
CA CYS A 27 -7.24 -1.78 -15.24
C CYS A 27 -7.07 -3.23 -14.74
N THR A 28 -6.43 -4.12 -15.50
CA THR A 28 -6.34 -5.55 -15.18
C THR A 28 -4.96 -6.00 -14.66
N SER A 29 -3.92 -5.18 -14.81
CA SER A 29 -2.57 -5.63 -14.49
C SER A 29 -2.22 -5.49 -13.00
N ILE A 30 -1.67 -6.55 -12.41
CA ILE A 30 -1.06 -6.53 -11.07
C ILE A 30 0.36 -5.95 -11.06
N ARG A 31 0.90 -5.60 -12.24
CA ARG A 31 2.24 -5.04 -12.40
C ARG A 31 2.19 -3.74 -13.16
N CYS A 32 2.93 -2.75 -12.68
CA CYS A 32 3.13 -1.53 -13.42
C CYS A 32 3.91 -1.81 -14.71
N ASN A 33 3.40 -1.38 -15.86
CA ASN A 33 4.07 -1.59 -17.14
C ASN A 33 5.42 -0.84 -17.22
N ALA A 34 5.56 0.30 -16.53
CA ALA A 34 6.76 1.12 -16.48
C ALA A 34 7.78 0.66 -15.43
N CYS A 35 7.42 0.66 -14.14
CA CYS A 35 8.38 0.39 -13.05
C CYS A 35 8.36 -1.05 -12.51
N LYS A 36 7.48 -1.91 -13.03
CA LYS A 36 7.29 -3.33 -12.62
C LYS A 36 6.89 -3.56 -11.16
N ALA A 37 6.62 -2.49 -10.40
CA ALA A 37 6.03 -2.57 -9.06
C ALA A 37 4.66 -3.23 -9.07
N LEU A 38 4.20 -3.71 -7.92
CA LEU A 38 2.82 -4.16 -7.76
C LEU A 38 1.87 -2.98 -7.92
N THR A 39 0.71 -3.27 -8.50
CA THR A 39 -0.41 -2.34 -8.68
C THR A 39 -1.70 -2.98 -8.16
N LEU A 40 -2.75 -2.18 -8.03
CA LEU A 40 -4.08 -2.66 -7.64
C LEU A 40 -4.98 -2.65 -8.88
N PRO A 41 -5.14 -3.78 -9.59
CA PRO A 41 -6.08 -3.87 -10.69
C PRO A 41 -7.46 -3.36 -10.29
N THR A 42 -8.10 -2.60 -11.16
CA THR A 42 -9.47 -2.11 -10.97
C THR A 42 -10.51 -3.02 -11.62
N LYS A 43 -10.08 -3.95 -12.48
CA LYS A 43 -10.93 -4.89 -13.20
C LYS A 43 -10.29 -6.27 -13.33
N GLU A 44 -11.13 -7.29 -13.41
CA GLU A 44 -10.77 -8.62 -13.89
C GLU A 44 -10.76 -8.67 -15.42
N ASP A 45 -10.30 -9.79 -15.99
CA ASP A 45 -10.22 -9.97 -17.45
C ASP A 45 -11.61 -9.93 -18.12
N ASP A 46 -12.65 -10.37 -17.40
CA ASP A 46 -14.05 -10.31 -17.82
C ASP A 46 -14.69 -8.91 -17.66
N GLN A 47 -13.89 -7.88 -17.33
CA GLN A 47 -14.28 -6.50 -17.07
C GLN A 47 -15.02 -6.25 -15.74
N ARG A 48 -15.19 -7.26 -14.88
CA ARG A 48 -15.78 -7.07 -13.55
C ARG A 48 -14.90 -6.18 -12.69
N ALA A 49 -15.51 -5.21 -12.00
CA ALA A 49 -14.77 -4.31 -11.12
C ALA A 49 -14.23 -5.04 -9.89
N ILE A 50 -12.98 -4.75 -9.50
CA ILE A 50 -12.36 -5.29 -8.30
C ILE A 50 -12.44 -4.25 -7.17
N GLU A 51 -13.04 -4.65 -6.06
CA GLU A 51 -12.99 -3.90 -4.82
C GLU A 51 -11.77 -4.31 -4.00
N TRP A 52 -11.02 -3.31 -3.52
CA TRP A 52 -9.83 -3.50 -2.69
C TRP A 52 -10.06 -2.91 -1.31
N HIS A 53 -9.75 -3.69 -0.28
CA HIS A 53 -9.57 -3.19 1.08
C HIS A 53 -8.16 -2.63 1.23
N LEU A 54 -8.00 -1.30 1.05
CA LEU A 54 -6.71 -0.63 1.14
C LEU A 54 -6.54 0.06 2.49
N MET A 55 -5.47 -0.29 3.19
CA MET A 55 -4.99 0.39 4.40
C MET A 55 -3.65 1.04 4.10
N ALA A 56 -3.45 2.31 4.49
CA ALA A 56 -2.23 3.04 4.18
C ALA A 56 -1.59 3.65 5.43
N PHE A 57 -0.25 3.58 5.54
CA PHE A 57 0.52 4.02 6.69
C PHE A 57 1.74 4.85 6.29
N GLY A 58 2.27 5.64 7.22
CA GLY A 58 3.45 6.49 7.00
C GLY A 58 3.12 7.87 6.42
N SER A 59 4.15 8.71 6.32
CA SER A 59 4.01 10.12 5.93
C SER A 59 3.63 10.33 4.46
N ASN A 60 3.89 9.35 3.59
CA ASN A 60 3.51 9.37 2.18
C ASN A 60 2.24 8.57 1.87
N ALA A 61 1.55 8.04 2.88
CA ALA A 61 0.25 7.39 2.68
C ALA A 61 -0.76 8.36 2.02
N PRO A 62 -1.56 7.89 1.04
CA PRO A 62 -2.68 8.66 0.51
C PRO A 62 -3.59 9.15 1.64
N ALA A 63 -3.82 10.47 1.70
CA ALA A 63 -4.53 11.10 2.81
C ALA A 63 -5.90 10.45 3.16
N PRO A 64 -6.75 10.03 2.19
CA PRO A 64 -8.05 9.43 2.50
C PRO A 64 -7.97 8.08 3.22
N CYS A 65 -6.84 7.37 3.10
CA CYS A 65 -6.67 6.01 3.62
C CYS A 65 -5.59 5.93 4.72
N ARG A 66 -5.04 7.09 5.12
CA ARG A 66 -3.94 7.16 6.08
C ARG A 66 -4.41 6.78 7.48
N SER A 67 -3.81 5.74 8.01
CA SER A 67 -4.05 5.22 9.35
C SER A 67 -2.85 5.50 10.27
N PRO A 68 -3.06 5.62 11.59
CA PRO A 68 -1.95 5.76 12.53
C PRO A 68 -1.08 4.49 12.55
N SER A 69 0.24 4.66 12.70
CA SER A 69 1.21 3.54 12.67
C SER A 69 0.91 2.45 13.71
N SER A 70 0.29 2.80 14.85
CA SER A 70 -0.07 1.87 15.91
C SER A 70 -1.14 0.83 15.51
N PHE A 71 -1.85 1.05 14.39
CA PHE A 71 -2.83 0.11 13.87
C PHE A 71 -2.25 -0.89 12.89
N PHE A 72 -0.96 -0.78 12.55
CA PHE A 72 -0.35 -1.60 11.50
C PHE A 72 -0.44 -3.10 11.79
N ASP A 73 -0.11 -3.55 12.99
CA ASP A 73 -0.12 -4.99 13.31
C ASP A 73 -1.54 -5.58 13.18
N LYS A 74 -2.56 -4.86 13.68
CA LYS A 74 -3.97 -5.25 13.52
C LYS A 74 -4.41 -5.27 12.06
N ALA A 75 -3.98 -4.29 11.27
CA ALA A 75 -4.27 -4.23 9.84
C ALA A 75 -3.64 -5.41 9.09
N PHE A 76 -2.41 -5.78 9.44
CA PHE A 76 -1.73 -6.93 8.86
C PHE A 76 -2.43 -8.24 9.23
N GLU A 77 -2.84 -8.43 10.48
CA GLU A 77 -3.62 -9.59 10.92
C GLU A 77 -4.98 -9.68 10.21
N SER A 78 -5.63 -8.53 9.97
CA SER A 78 -6.93 -8.49 9.28
C SER A 78 -6.88 -8.86 7.80
N LEU A 79 -5.69 -9.02 7.23
CA LEU A 79 -5.57 -9.52 5.85
C LEU A 79 -6.09 -10.94 5.74
N ASP A 80 -5.87 -11.78 6.75
CA ASP A 80 -6.23 -13.18 6.68
C ASP A 80 -7.75 -13.33 6.48
N GLY A 81 -8.14 -13.96 5.36
CA GLY A 81 -9.54 -14.16 4.96
C GLY A 81 -10.11 -13.11 4.00
N LEU A 82 -9.39 -12.02 3.70
CA LEU A 82 -9.84 -11.03 2.70
C LEU A 82 -9.38 -11.41 1.28
N HIS A 83 -10.31 -11.44 0.33
CA HIS A 83 -9.96 -11.83 -1.04
C HIS A 83 -9.10 -10.79 -1.75
N ASN A 84 -9.40 -9.49 -1.62
CA ASN A 84 -8.62 -8.42 -2.26
C ASN A 84 -8.28 -7.35 -1.23
N ALA A 85 -7.10 -7.47 -0.63
CA ALA A 85 -6.65 -6.55 0.41
C ALA A 85 -5.23 -6.05 0.13
N ALA A 86 -4.95 -4.82 0.52
CA ALA A 86 -3.66 -4.21 0.31
C ALA A 86 -3.24 -3.35 1.50
N ILE A 87 -1.96 -3.38 1.81
CA ILE A 87 -1.33 -2.47 2.76
C ILE A 87 -0.24 -1.69 2.05
N TYR A 88 -0.40 -0.37 2.00
CA TYR A 88 0.64 0.56 1.58
C TYR A 88 1.32 1.17 2.82
N ILE A 89 2.64 1.23 2.83
CA ILE A 89 3.42 1.91 3.86
C ILE A 89 4.49 2.75 3.16
N GLY A 90 4.56 4.06 3.42
CA GLY A 90 5.51 4.92 2.72
C GLY A 90 6.02 6.13 3.50
N ASP A 91 7.30 6.43 3.31
CA ASP A 91 7.94 7.71 3.65
C ASP A 91 8.73 8.26 2.44
N ALA A 92 9.53 9.31 2.66
CA ALA A 92 10.31 9.96 1.61
C ALA A 92 11.41 9.07 0.98
N LYS A 93 11.86 8.02 1.67
CA LYS A 93 12.99 7.18 1.27
C LYS A 93 12.56 5.80 0.81
N GLU A 94 11.56 5.22 1.46
CA GLU A 94 11.13 3.85 1.24
C GLU A 94 9.60 3.74 1.20
N GLU A 95 9.10 2.90 0.31
CA GLU A 95 7.69 2.57 0.17
C GLU A 95 7.54 1.06 0.05
N VAL A 96 6.43 0.54 0.58
CA VAL A 96 6.07 -0.87 0.55
C VAL A 96 4.61 -0.97 0.16
N LEU A 97 4.30 -1.89 -0.76
CA LEU A 97 2.94 -2.32 -1.04
C LEU A 97 2.89 -3.83 -0.89
N LEU A 98 2.08 -4.30 0.05
CA LEU A 98 1.66 -5.69 0.17
C LEU A 98 0.27 -5.82 -0.41
N ILE A 99 0.05 -6.85 -1.23
CA ILE A 99 -1.27 -7.24 -1.74
C ILE A 99 -1.56 -8.67 -1.34
N GLN A 100 -2.83 -8.95 -1.08
CA GLN A 100 -3.40 -10.29 -0.99
C GLN A 100 -4.52 -10.40 -2.01
N ARG A 101 -4.48 -11.46 -2.83
CA ARG A 101 -5.47 -11.72 -3.87
C ARG A 101 -5.80 -13.22 -4.00
N PRO A 102 -6.92 -13.60 -4.62
CA PRO A 102 -7.20 -15.01 -4.91
C PRO A 102 -6.18 -15.57 -5.90
N ILE A 103 -5.83 -16.84 -5.74
CA ILE A 103 -5.00 -17.57 -6.70
C ILE A 103 -5.87 -17.99 -7.88
N GLU A 104 -5.44 -17.66 -9.08
CA GLU A 104 -6.17 -18.03 -10.30
C GLU A 104 -6.24 -19.56 -10.43
N GLY A 105 -7.47 -20.08 -10.58
CA GLY A 105 -7.72 -21.51 -10.72
C GLY A 105 -7.76 -22.31 -9.42
N ASP A 106 -7.48 -21.70 -8.25
CA ASP A 106 -7.57 -22.36 -6.94
C ASP A 106 -8.75 -21.80 -6.12
N LYS A 107 -9.77 -22.64 -5.90
CA LYS A 107 -10.99 -22.24 -5.18
C LYS A 107 -10.70 -22.09 -3.67
N GLY A 108 -10.40 -20.86 -3.27
CA GLY A 108 -10.18 -20.48 -1.87
C GLY A 108 -8.72 -20.26 -1.51
N GLY A 109 -7.79 -20.52 -2.43
CA GLY A 109 -6.38 -20.16 -2.27
C GLY A 109 -6.19 -18.65 -2.36
N LEU A 110 -5.41 -18.11 -1.43
CA LEU A 110 -5.00 -16.70 -1.42
C LEU A 110 -3.47 -16.62 -1.54
N GLU A 111 -2.98 -15.71 -2.37
CA GLU A 111 -1.55 -15.39 -2.42
C GLU A 111 -1.28 -13.99 -1.87
N LYS A 112 -0.11 -13.84 -1.23
CA LYS A 112 0.42 -12.55 -0.78
C LYS A 112 1.67 -12.22 -1.58
N GLN A 113 1.74 -11.01 -2.15
CA GLN A 113 2.94 -10.49 -2.80
C GLN A 113 3.24 -9.10 -2.24
N PHE A 114 4.52 -8.74 -2.12
CA PHE A 114 4.90 -7.39 -1.73
C PHE A 114 6.03 -6.84 -2.58
N CYS A 115 6.00 -5.54 -2.83
CA CYS A 115 7.10 -4.82 -3.43
C CYS A 115 7.60 -3.71 -2.52
N ILE A 116 8.90 -3.46 -2.61
CA ILE A 116 9.59 -2.39 -1.91
C ILE A 116 10.16 -1.45 -2.97
N GLY A 117 9.85 -0.17 -2.85
CA GLY A 117 10.50 0.90 -3.58
C GLY A 117 11.47 1.66 -2.68
N THR A 118 12.71 1.83 -3.11
CA THR A 118 13.71 2.63 -2.40
C THR A 118 14.17 3.78 -3.30
N THR A 119 13.96 5.01 -2.84
CA THR A 119 14.48 6.21 -3.49
C THR A 119 16.00 6.25 -3.31
N GLN A 120 16.73 6.23 -4.42
CA GLN A 120 18.18 6.34 -4.46
C GLN A 120 18.63 7.81 -4.32
N PRO A 121 19.91 8.09 -4.01
CA PRO A 121 20.41 9.46 -3.89
C PRO A 121 20.24 10.33 -5.15
N ASN A 122 20.19 9.72 -6.33
CA ASN A 122 19.93 10.40 -7.60
C ASN A 122 18.43 10.66 -7.87
N GLY A 123 17.54 10.33 -6.92
CA GLY A 123 16.09 10.47 -7.06
C GLY A 123 15.40 9.31 -7.78
N GLU A 124 16.14 8.37 -8.38
CA GLU A 124 15.54 7.20 -9.02
C GLU A 124 14.99 6.22 -7.99
N LYS A 125 13.89 5.54 -8.34
CA LYS A 125 13.29 4.54 -7.45
C LYS A 125 13.68 3.14 -7.88
N ARG A 126 14.34 2.40 -6.98
CA ARG A 126 14.65 0.98 -7.18
C ARG A 126 13.53 0.13 -6.63
N ILE A 127 12.89 -0.65 -7.49
CA ILE A 127 11.79 -1.54 -7.12
C ILE A 127 12.29 -2.98 -7.03
N ARG A 128 11.82 -3.70 -6.00
CA ARG A 128 11.99 -5.13 -5.87
C ARG A 128 10.67 -5.76 -5.42
N THR A 129 10.36 -6.95 -5.91
CA THR A 129 9.12 -7.65 -5.55
C THR A 129 9.39 -9.08 -5.15
N TRP A 130 8.61 -9.58 -4.20
CA TRP A 130 8.68 -10.93 -3.68
C TRP A 130 7.29 -11.49 -3.40
N THR A 131 7.22 -12.82 -3.35
CA THR A 131 6.10 -13.53 -2.74
C THR A 131 6.26 -13.51 -1.23
N PHE A 132 5.19 -13.16 -0.52
CA PHE A 132 5.13 -13.29 0.93
C PHE A 132 4.71 -14.71 1.28
N LEU A 133 5.58 -15.44 1.98
CA LEU A 133 5.32 -16.81 2.40
C LEU A 133 5.07 -16.83 3.90
N ASP A 134 3.83 -17.11 4.30
CA ASP A 134 3.46 -17.26 5.70
C ASP A 134 4.30 -18.36 6.37
N GLY A 135 4.69 -18.13 7.63
CA GLY A 135 5.59 -19.03 8.37
C GLY A 135 7.07 -19.00 7.96
N VAL A 136 7.44 -18.41 6.80
CA VAL A 136 8.83 -18.36 6.35
C VAL A 136 9.56 -17.15 6.93
N GLN A 137 10.49 -17.40 7.85
CA GLN A 137 11.22 -16.34 8.56
C GLN A 137 11.94 -15.35 7.62
N GLY A 138 12.54 -15.85 6.54
CA GLY A 138 13.21 -15.01 5.54
C GLY A 138 12.27 -14.03 4.85
N SER A 139 11.09 -14.52 4.44
CA SER A 139 10.05 -13.69 3.80
C SER A 139 9.50 -12.64 4.77
N ARG A 140 9.21 -13.04 6.01
CA ARG A 140 8.79 -12.12 7.08
C ARG A 140 9.82 -11.03 7.33
N ARG A 141 11.11 -11.38 7.45
CA ARG A 141 12.19 -10.38 7.65
C ARG A 141 12.29 -9.41 6.48
N ALA A 142 12.18 -9.90 5.24
CA ALA A 142 12.25 -9.08 4.04
C ALA A 142 11.11 -8.05 3.98
N PHE A 143 9.90 -8.41 4.41
CA PHE A 143 8.76 -7.50 4.49
C PHE A 143 8.80 -6.57 5.71
N PHE A 144 8.87 -7.13 6.93
CA PHE A 144 8.74 -6.34 8.17
C PHE A 144 9.94 -5.43 8.44
N GLY A 145 11.14 -5.75 7.91
CA GLY A 145 12.33 -4.92 8.09
C GLY A 145 12.12 -3.48 7.59
N PRO A 146 11.81 -3.27 6.29
CA PRO A 146 11.44 -1.97 5.75
C PRO A 146 10.24 -1.32 6.43
N VAL A 147 9.17 -2.07 6.70
CA VAL A 147 7.97 -1.52 7.37
C VAL A 147 8.33 -0.88 8.71
N ARG A 148 9.08 -1.60 9.56
CA ARG A 148 9.50 -1.06 10.86
C ARG A 148 10.35 0.20 10.71
N ARG A 149 11.25 0.26 9.73
CA ARG A 149 12.04 1.47 9.46
C ARG A 149 11.16 2.66 9.08
N ILE A 150 10.20 2.46 8.17
CA ILE A 150 9.31 3.52 7.71
C ILE A 150 8.45 4.04 8.86
N LEU A 151 7.79 3.13 9.59
CA LEU A 151 6.90 3.51 10.69
C LEU A 151 7.65 4.19 11.85
N ALA A 152 8.88 3.76 12.16
CA ALA A 152 9.72 4.39 13.19
C ALA A 152 10.20 5.79 12.80
N ARG A 153 10.46 6.06 11.50
CA ARG A 153 10.81 7.43 11.06
C ARG A 153 9.62 8.38 11.17
N GLY A 154 8.41 7.89 10.89
CA GLY A 154 7.19 8.67 11.03
C GLY A 154 6.91 9.10 12.48
N THR A 155 7.22 8.25 13.46
CA THR A 155 7.02 8.57 14.88
C THR A 155 8.05 9.57 15.42
N MET A 156 9.28 9.57 14.92
CA MET A 156 10.32 10.52 15.34
C MET A 156 10.02 11.98 14.94
N ILE A 157 9.29 12.21 13.84
CA ILE A 157 8.92 13.57 13.40
C ILE A 157 7.81 14.15 14.30
N SER A 158 7.01 13.30 14.95
CA SER A 158 5.95 13.71 15.88
C SER A 158 6.46 14.08 17.29
N GLY A 159 7.73 13.81 17.61
CA GLY A 159 8.30 14.04 18.95
C GLY A 159 9.06 15.36 19.13
N SER A 160 9.24 16.16 18.07
CA SER A 160 10.10 17.36 18.09
C SER A 160 9.32 18.67 17.92
N ALA A 161 8.09 18.74 18.44
CA ALA A 161 7.32 19.98 18.53
C ALA A 161 6.84 20.23 19.97
N VAL A 162 7.79 20.35 20.90
CA VAL A 162 7.60 21.16 22.11
C VAL A 162 8.68 22.23 22.07
N TRP A 163 8.42 23.26 21.27
CA TRP A 163 9.13 24.52 21.43
C TRP A 163 8.52 25.20 22.64
N HIS A 164 9.35 25.38 23.67
CA HIS A 164 9.09 26.30 24.76
C HIS A 164 8.67 27.66 24.20
N LEU A 165 7.53 28.16 24.66
CA LEU A 165 7.25 29.59 24.71
C LEU A 165 7.00 29.93 26.18
N ILE A 166 8.09 30.44 26.77
CA ILE A 166 8.23 31.47 27.81
C ILE A 166 7.00 31.72 28.67
#